data_AF-A0A4R6PKV0-F1
#
_entry.id   AF-A0A4R6PKV0-F1
#
_cell.length_a   1.000
_cell.length_b   1.000
_cell.length_c   1.000
_cell.angle_alpha   90.00
_cell.angle_beta   90.00
_cell.angle_gamma   90.00
#
_symmetry.space_group_name_H-M   'P 1'
#
loop_
_entity.id
_entity.type
_entity.pdbx_description
1 polymer ?
#
loop_
_entity_poly.entity_id
_entity_poly.type
_entity_poly.pdbx_seq_one_letter_code
_entity_poly.pdbx_strand_id
1 'polypeptide(L)'
;MTSSRTSLERIRSAIVRSILARSVQSSSISSGVAFSHVVFADPGTTVFERIRAGCDGVLIADPVLGWGSPLPADGGRSAAEELLAAGADLVSLGRSFLANPDLVARLRDGAPINQFREDYFYGGDTTGYTDYPVLESVA
;
A
#
# COMPACT_ATOMS: atom_id res chain seq x y z
N MET A 1 -1.86 -35.93 -46.66
CA MET A 1 -0.95 -35.96 -45.47
C MET A 1 -0.92 -34.63 -44.69
N THR A 2 -2.00 -33.84 -44.69
CA THR A 2 -2.08 -32.50 -44.06
C THR A 2 -2.91 -32.47 -42.77
N SER A 3 -3.78 -33.45 -42.54
CA SER A 3 -4.73 -33.46 -41.40
C SER A 3 -4.10 -33.75 -40.03
N SER A 4 -2.92 -34.39 -39.98
CA SER A 4 -2.26 -34.80 -38.73
C SER A 4 -1.51 -33.65 -38.03
N ARG A 5 -0.93 -32.72 -38.81
CA ARG A 5 -0.19 -31.57 -38.28
C ARG A 5 -1.08 -30.57 -37.54
N THR A 6 -2.28 -30.30 -38.05
CA THR A 6 -3.24 -29.35 -37.47
C THR A 6 -3.78 -29.84 -36.12
N SER A 7 -3.91 -31.16 -35.93
CA SER A 7 -4.40 -31.74 -34.67
C SER A 7 -3.35 -31.63 -33.56
N LEU A 8 -2.08 -31.89 -33.88
CA LEU A 8 -0.97 -31.75 -32.94
C LEU A 8 -0.69 -30.30 -32.55
N GLU A 9 -0.86 -29.33 -33.45
CA GLU A 9 -0.74 -27.91 -33.11
C GLU A 9 -1.87 -27.42 -32.21
N ARG A 10 -3.10 -27.89 -32.43
CA ARG A 10 -4.23 -27.58 -31.54
C ARG A 10 -4.05 -28.17 -30.15
N ILE A 11 -3.55 -29.40 -30.06
CA ILE A 11 -3.24 -30.07 -28.78
C ILE A 11 -2.08 -29.36 -28.08
N ARG A 12 -1.02 -29.00 -28.80
CA ARG A 12 0.10 -28.21 -28.24
C ARG A 12 -0.34 -26.83 -27.76
N SER A 13 -1.18 -26.13 -28.53
CA SER A 13 -1.74 -24.84 -28.12
C SER A 13 -2.65 -24.96 -26.91
N ALA A 14 -3.48 -26.00 -26.83
CA ALA A 14 -4.34 -26.26 -25.67
C ALA A 14 -3.54 -26.63 -24.42
N ILE A 15 -2.48 -27.44 -24.55
CA ILE A 15 -1.60 -27.82 -23.44
C ILE A 15 -0.80 -26.61 -22.96
N VAL A 16 -0.22 -25.80 -23.86
CA VAL A 16 0.50 -24.58 -23.50
C VAL A 16 -0.43 -23.55 -22.84
N ARG A 17 -1.66 -23.38 -23.36
CA ARG A 17 -2.68 -22.53 -22.72
C ARG A 17 -3.12 -23.07 -21.37
N SER A 18 -3.23 -24.38 -21.20
CA SER A 18 -3.57 -25.02 -19.91
C SER A 18 -2.45 -24.92 -18.88
N ILE A 19 -1.18 -24.97 -19.30
CA ILE A 19 -0.02 -24.83 -18.42
C ILE A 19 0.18 -23.37 -18.02
N LEU A 20 0.00 -22.42 -18.95
CA LEU A 20 0.00 -20.98 -18.65
C LEU A 20 -1.21 -20.58 -17.77
N ALA A 21 -2.39 -21.15 -18.00
CA ALA A 21 -3.57 -20.91 -17.16
C ALA A 21 -3.40 -21.45 -15.73
N ARG A 22 -2.70 -22.58 -15.54
CA ARG A 22 -2.42 -23.14 -14.20
C ARG A 22 -1.34 -22.40 -13.41
N SER A 23 -0.44 -21.68 -14.08
CA SER A 23 0.55 -20.82 -13.39
C SER A 23 -0.03 -19.48 -12.92
N VAL A 24 -1.18 -19.09 -13.50
CA VAL A 24 -1.94 -17.88 -13.13
C VAL A 24 -3.14 -18.23 -12.22
N GLN A 25 -3.22 -19.47 -11.74
CA GLN A 25 -4.31 -19.91 -10.88
C GLN A 25 -4.08 -19.45 -9.44
N SER A 26 -4.47 -18.21 -9.16
CA SER A 26 -5.37 -17.87 -8.05
C SER A 26 -5.00 -18.49 -6.69
N SER A 27 -3.75 -18.36 -6.26
CA SER A 27 -3.51 -18.34 -4.82
C SER A 27 -4.03 -17.00 -4.34
N SER A 28 -5.30 -16.95 -3.93
CA SER A 28 -5.87 -15.81 -3.23
C SER A 28 -4.88 -15.42 -2.13
N ILE A 29 -4.29 -14.23 -2.23
CA ILE A 29 -3.24 -13.76 -1.32
C ILE A 29 -3.81 -13.63 0.10
N SER A 30 -5.14 -13.54 0.22
CA SER A 30 -5.85 -13.16 1.45
C SER A 30 -6.90 -14.16 1.92
N SER A 31 -6.98 -15.39 1.40
CA SER A 31 -8.04 -16.31 1.83
C SER A 31 -7.90 -16.65 3.32
N GLY A 32 -8.87 -16.23 4.13
CA GLY A 32 -8.95 -16.54 5.56
C GLY A 32 -8.26 -15.55 6.50
N VAL A 33 -7.70 -14.43 6.01
CA VAL A 33 -7.17 -13.34 6.86
C VAL A 33 -8.12 -12.14 6.86
N ALA A 34 -8.08 -11.33 7.92
CA ALA A 34 -8.91 -10.13 8.02
C ALA A 34 -8.51 -9.04 7.01
N PHE A 35 -7.20 -8.88 6.76
CA PHE A 35 -6.65 -7.95 5.79
C PHE A 35 -5.26 -8.41 5.34
N SER A 36 -4.84 -7.90 4.18
CA SER A 36 -3.44 -7.93 3.73
C SER A 36 -2.89 -6.51 3.80
N HIS A 37 -1.68 -6.36 4.35
CA HIS A 37 -1.02 -5.05 4.45
C HIS A 37 0.27 -5.07 3.64
N VAL A 38 0.36 -4.17 2.65
CA VAL A 38 1.52 -4.03 1.77
C VAL A 38 2.30 -2.77 2.13
N VAL A 39 3.56 -2.96 2.49
CA VAL A 39 4.49 -1.88 2.80
C VAL A 39 5.28 -1.49 1.56
N PHE A 40 5.61 -0.21 1.42
CA PHE A 40 6.22 0.36 0.21
C PHE A 40 5.35 0.16 -1.03
N ALA A 41 4.05 0.38 -0.88
CA ALA A 41 3.12 0.31 -1.98
C ALA A 41 3.37 1.44 -2.98
N ASP A 42 3.48 1.08 -4.26
CA ASP A 42 3.66 2.00 -5.37
C ASP A 42 2.57 1.73 -6.43
N PRO A 43 1.59 2.65 -6.59
CA PRO A 43 0.49 2.47 -7.52
C PRO A 43 0.92 2.52 -8.99
N GLY A 44 2.12 3.02 -9.30
CA GLY A 44 2.68 3.07 -10.66
C GLY A 44 3.30 1.74 -11.13
N THR A 45 3.32 0.71 -10.27
CA THR A 45 3.96 -0.58 -10.59
C THR A 45 2.95 -1.68 -10.90
N THR A 46 3.31 -2.55 -11.85
CA THR A 46 2.54 -3.78 -12.13
C THR A 46 2.52 -4.75 -10.95
N VAL A 47 3.40 -4.58 -9.97
CA VAL A 47 3.40 -5.37 -8.73
C VAL A 47 2.17 -5.05 -7.89
N PHE A 48 1.87 -3.77 -7.67
CA PHE A 48 0.71 -3.36 -6.88
C PHE A 48 -0.61 -3.78 -7.54
N GLU A 49 -0.71 -3.60 -8.87
CA GLU A 49 -1.86 -4.07 -9.66
C GLU A 49 -2.09 -5.58 -9.48
N ARG A 50 -1.03 -6.40 -9.53
CA ARG A 50 -1.11 -7.85 -9.34
C ARG A 50 -1.48 -8.24 -7.91
N ILE A 51 -0.98 -7.52 -6.92
CA ILE A 51 -1.35 -7.73 -5.51
C ILE A 51 -2.84 -7.49 -5.34
N ARG A 52 -3.36 -6.33 -5.78
CA ARG A 52 -4.79 -6.01 -5.69
C ARG A 52 -5.64 -7.04 -6.42
N ALA A 53 -5.25 -7.42 -7.64
CA ALA A 53 -5.97 -8.42 -8.44
C ALA A 53 -6.00 -9.82 -7.79
N GLY A 54 -5.00 -10.14 -6.96
CA GLY A 54 -4.94 -11.40 -6.22
C GLY A 54 -5.46 -11.32 -4.77
N CYS A 55 -5.89 -10.15 -4.32
CA CYS A 55 -6.41 -9.92 -2.98
C CYS A 55 -7.94 -9.87 -3.03
N ASP A 56 -8.59 -10.88 -2.45
CA ASP A 56 -10.06 -10.97 -2.36
C ASP A 56 -10.62 -10.28 -1.10
N GLY A 57 -9.74 -9.77 -0.23
CA GLY A 57 -10.09 -9.13 1.03
C GLY A 57 -9.70 -7.65 1.11
N VAL A 58 -9.67 -7.12 2.34
CA VAL A 58 -9.23 -5.75 2.63
C VAL A 58 -7.73 -5.63 2.38
N LEU A 59 -7.34 -4.69 1.53
CA LEU A 59 -5.96 -4.33 1.24
C LEU A 59 -5.63 -2.99 1.91
N ILE A 60 -4.73 -3.03 2.89
CA ILE A 60 -4.09 -1.85 3.46
C ILE A 60 -2.79 -1.60 2.68
N ALA A 61 -2.57 -0.38 2.22
CA ALA A 61 -1.36 0.02 1.52
C ALA A 61 -0.62 1.11 2.30
N ASP A 62 0.70 0.98 2.42
CA ASP A 62 1.57 1.97 3.08
C ASP A 62 2.50 2.60 2.02
N PRO A 63 2.36 3.90 1.71
CA PRO A 63 3.09 4.57 0.65
C PRO A 63 4.55 4.84 1.02
N VAL A 64 5.38 5.00 0.00
CA VAL A 64 6.75 5.47 0.17
C VAL A 64 6.77 6.99 0.32
N LEU A 65 6.92 7.48 1.56
CA LEU A 65 7.04 8.92 1.86
C LEU A 65 8.49 9.44 1.94
N GLY A 66 9.44 8.72 1.32
CA GLY A 66 10.88 9.05 1.32
C GLY A 66 11.59 8.73 2.65
N TRP A 67 12.55 7.81 2.64
CA TRP A 67 13.38 7.48 3.81
C TRP A 67 14.57 8.44 3.93
N GLY A 68 14.93 8.83 5.15
CA GLY A 68 15.99 9.83 5.40
C GLY A 68 15.67 11.22 4.87
N SER A 69 14.39 11.49 4.57
CA SER A 69 13.88 12.78 4.09
C SER A 69 12.78 13.29 5.02
N PRO A 70 12.58 14.61 5.12
CA PRO A 70 11.42 15.18 5.81
C PRO A 70 10.10 14.60 5.27
N LEU A 71 9.07 14.60 6.13
CA LEU A 71 7.72 14.25 5.67
C LEU A 71 7.26 15.23 4.59
N PRO A 72 6.53 14.75 3.58
CA PRO A 72 5.77 15.62 2.69
C PRO A 72 4.92 16.62 3.47
N ALA A 73 4.76 17.83 2.94
CA ALA A 73 4.03 18.90 3.60
C ALA A 73 2.55 18.54 3.87
N ASP A 74 1.98 17.65 3.06
CA ASP A 74 0.63 17.12 3.18
C ASP A 74 0.54 15.84 4.04
N GLY A 75 1.64 15.43 4.68
CA GLY A 75 1.70 14.27 5.56
C GLY A 75 1.53 12.93 4.85
N GLY A 76 1.62 12.90 3.51
CA GLY A 76 1.37 11.72 2.69
C GLY A 76 -0.06 11.61 2.15
N ARG A 77 -0.88 12.67 2.27
CA ARG A 77 -2.26 12.68 1.76
C ARG A 77 -2.33 12.37 0.26
N SER A 78 -1.52 13.03 -0.56
CA SER A 78 -1.56 12.82 -2.02
C SER A 78 -1.19 11.39 -2.39
N ALA A 79 -0.14 10.84 -1.76
CA ALA A 79 0.27 9.44 -1.97
C ALA A 79 -0.81 8.44 -1.48
N ALA A 80 -1.53 8.77 -0.40
CA ALA A 80 -2.66 7.97 0.06
C ALA A 80 -3.82 8.00 -0.95
N GLU A 81 -4.16 9.17 -1.49
CA GLU A 81 -5.21 9.32 -2.51
C GLU A 81 -4.87 8.55 -3.79
N GLU A 82 -3.60 8.53 -4.22
CA GLU A 82 -3.14 7.72 -5.36
C GLU A 82 -3.29 6.21 -5.13
N LEU A 83 -2.92 5.73 -3.94
CA LEU A 83 -3.07 4.30 -3.57
C LEU A 83 -4.54 3.88 -3.49
N LEU A 84 -5.40 4.74 -2.94
CA LEU A 84 -6.84 4.50 -2.90
C LEU A 84 -7.42 4.45 -4.32
N ALA A 85 -7.01 5.37 -5.20
CA ALA A 85 -7.40 5.34 -6.61
C ALA A 85 -6.91 4.09 -7.35
N ALA A 86 -5.77 3.52 -6.94
CA ALA A 86 -5.22 2.28 -7.47
C ALA A 86 -5.83 1.00 -6.86
N GLY A 87 -6.77 1.12 -5.93
CA GLY A 87 -7.54 0.00 -5.38
C GLY A 87 -7.17 -0.46 -3.97
N ALA A 88 -6.34 0.28 -3.24
CA ALA A 88 -6.24 0.08 -1.79
C ALA A 88 -7.59 0.38 -1.12
N ASP A 89 -7.95 -0.37 -0.09
CA ASP A 89 -9.15 -0.11 0.72
C ASP A 89 -8.84 0.89 1.85
N LEU A 90 -7.63 0.81 2.41
CA LEU A 90 -7.15 1.64 3.50
C LEU A 90 -5.68 2.01 3.29
N VAL A 91 -5.24 3.10 3.91
CA VAL A 91 -3.85 3.55 3.88
C VAL A 91 -3.27 3.67 5.28
N SER A 92 -2.05 3.15 5.46
CA SER A 92 -1.24 3.30 6.66
C SER A 92 -0.24 4.45 6.48
N LEU A 93 -0.07 5.29 7.52
CA LEU A 93 0.87 6.42 7.51
C LEU A 93 1.68 6.46 8.82
N GLY A 94 2.71 5.63 8.94
CA GLY A 94 3.46 5.44 10.20
C GLY A 94 4.14 6.71 10.74
N ARG A 95 5.16 7.22 10.02
CA ARG A 95 5.94 8.40 10.47
C ARG A 95 5.09 9.66 10.62
N SER A 96 4.07 9.82 9.79
CA SER A 96 3.12 10.92 9.90
C SER A 96 2.33 10.85 11.20
N PHE A 97 1.81 9.67 11.58
CA PHE A 97 1.10 9.50 12.85
C PHE A 97 2.01 9.63 14.06
N LEU A 98 3.26 9.18 13.97
CA LEU A 98 4.24 9.32 15.06
C LEU A 98 4.42 10.78 15.47
N ALA A 99 4.56 11.68 14.49
CA ALA A 99 4.76 13.11 14.76
C ALA A 99 3.46 13.91 14.96
N ASN A 100 2.30 13.34 14.61
CA ASN A 100 1.01 14.04 14.57
C ASN A 100 -0.07 13.15 15.22
N PRO A 101 -0.26 13.22 16.55
CA PRO A 101 -1.28 12.42 17.23
C PRO A 101 -2.71 12.75 16.76
N ASP A 102 -2.91 13.94 16.19
CA ASP A 102 -4.13 14.46 15.58
C ASP A 102 -4.11 14.41 14.03
N LEU A 103 -3.29 13.53 13.43
CA LEU A 103 -3.08 13.46 11.97
C LEU A 103 -4.40 13.46 11.18
N VAL A 104 -5.41 12.71 11.61
CA VAL A 104 -6.70 12.63 10.90
C VAL A 104 -7.36 14.01 10.75
N ALA A 105 -7.32 14.85 11.80
CA ALA A 105 -7.86 16.20 11.74
C ALA A 105 -7.03 17.07 10.78
N ARG A 106 -5.70 16.98 10.87
CA ARG A 106 -4.79 17.71 9.97
C ARG A 106 -5.03 17.36 8.51
N LEU A 107 -5.14 16.07 8.19
CA LEU A 107 -5.39 15.60 6.82
C LEU A 107 -6.75 16.07 6.31
N ARG A 108 -7.79 16.02 7.16
CA ARG A 108 -9.14 16.48 6.81
C ARG A 108 -9.16 17.96 6.46
N ASP A 109 -8.52 18.78 7.29
CA ASP A 109 -8.61 20.24 7.20
C ASP A 109 -7.47 20.85 6.38
N GLY A 110 -6.54 20.03 5.88
CA GLY A 110 -5.34 20.48 5.18
C GLY A 110 -4.40 21.30 6.08
N ALA A 111 -4.38 21.01 7.37
CA ALA A 111 -3.60 21.73 8.35
C ALA A 111 -2.10 21.36 8.27
N PRO A 112 -1.19 22.22 8.76
CA PRO A 112 0.24 21.95 8.76
C PRO A 112 0.61 20.65 9.47
N ILE A 113 1.63 19.96 8.97
CA ILE A 113 2.12 18.67 9.50
C ILE A 113 3.40 18.89 10.30
N ASN A 114 3.46 18.34 11.51
CA ASN A 114 4.68 18.28 12.30
C ASN A 114 5.69 17.34 11.63
N GLN A 115 6.95 17.74 11.63
CA GLN A 115 8.06 16.88 11.20
C GLN A 115 8.44 15.90 12.31
N PHE A 116 8.86 14.70 11.92
CA PHE A 116 9.38 13.73 12.87
C PHE A 116 10.79 14.12 13.35
N ARG A 117 11.19 13.62 14.53
CA ARG A 117 12.53 13.82 15.08
C ARG A 117 13.21 12.45 15.15
N GLU A 118 14.04 12.15 14.16
CA GLU A 118 14.59 10.80 13.94
C GLU A 118 15.45 10.31 15.12
N ASP A 119 16.19 11.23 15.74
CA ASP A 119 17.04 10.95 16.92
C ASP A 119 16.27 10.38 18.11
N TYR A 120 14.94 10.53 18.14
CA TYR A 120 14.07 10.09 19.24
C TYR A 120 13.11 8.96 18.85
N PHE A 121 13.27 8.32 17.67
CA PHE A 121 12.42 7.19 17.29
C PHE A 121 12.48 6.03 18.28
N TYR A 122 13.68 5.80 18.81
CA TYR A 122 13.93 4.75 19.78
C TYR A 122 14.59 5.39 20.99
N GLY A 123 13.90 5.32 22.13
CA GLY A 123 14.34 5.88 23.39
C GLY A 123 13.69 5.14 24.55
N GLY A 124 13.59 5.81 25.70
CA GLY A 124 12.93 5.25 26.89
C GLY A 124 12.16 6.27 27.73
N ASP A 125 12.09 7.53 27.29
CA ASP A 125 11.32 8.59 27.94
C ASP A 125 10.26 9.18 26.99
N THR A 126 9.64 10.30 27.37
CA THR A 126 8.53 10.92 26.65
C THR A 126 8.95 11.76 25.44
N THR A 127 10.23 12.11 25.32
CA THR A 127 10.77 12.99 24.28
C THR A 127 10.72 12.31 22.92
N GLY A 128 10.05 12.92 21.94
CA GLY A 128 9.83 12.31 20.63
C GLY A 128 8.75 11.22 20.61
N TYR A 129 7.98 11.08 21.69
CA TYR A 129 6.95 10.05 21.82
C TYR A 129 5.57 10.66 22.11
N THR A 130 5.41 11.34 23.24
CA THR A 130 4.12 11.94 23.67
C THR A 130 4.11 13.46 23.70
N ASP A 131 5.24 14.11 23.41
CA ASP A 131 5.43 15.57 23.46
C ASP A 131 5.23 16.26 22.10
N TYR A 132 4.72 15.56 21.08
CA TYR A 132 4.34 16.19 19.82
C TYR A 132 3.11 17.09 20.01
N PRO A 133 3.14 18.36 19.54
CA PRO A 133 2.02 19.27 19.72
C PRO A 133 0.83 18.88 18.84
N VAL A 134 -0.38 18.94 19.41
CA VAL A 134 -1.65 18.88 18.67
C VAL A 134 -2.06 20.28 18.21
N LEU A 135 -2.95 20.39 17.23
CA LEU A 135 -3.62 21.65 16.91
C LEU A 135 -4.36 22.17 18.15
N GLU A 136 -4.23 23.46 18.42
CA GLU A 136 -5.06 24.11 19.44
C GLU A 136 -6.52 24.01 19.01
N SER A 137 -7.39 23.53 19.91
CA SER A 137 -8.82 23.56 19.66
C SER A 137 -9.26 25.02 19.58
N VAL A 138 -9.78 25.45 18.43
CA VAL A 138 -10.49 26.73 18.34
C VAL A 138 -11.79 26.54 19.13
N ALA A 139 -11.87 27.17 20.30
CA ALA A 139 -13.05 27.18 21.15
C ALA A 139 -14.18 28.02 20.55
#